data_AF-A0A536PYW2-F1
#
_entry.id   AF-A0A536PYW2-F1
#
_cell.length_a   1.000
_cell.length_b   1.000
_cell.length_c   1.000
_cell.angle_alpha   90.00
_cell.angle_beta   90.00
_cell.angle_gamma   90.00
#
_symmetry.space_group_name_H-M   'P 1'
#
loop_
_entity.id
_entity.type
_entity.pdbx_description
1 polymer ?
#
loop_
_entity_poly.entity_id
_entity_poly.type
_entity_poly.pdbx_seq_one_letter_code
_entity_poly.pdbx_strand_id
1 'polypeptide(L)'
;MALDLERFHGPDPNTVLRAERAFLAVNEVDRIIVTGSGGNLHPFLPLDPFHGVHRAYAWQGVGPPQFVQVNCTAARHADGRYGWTWPVGQVHSYDRLTVIAAISDPLSGRLQDPAWVFSAPMFRRLAYLSRGQDGHDQYWIEASPTGHDRFARHRTTLGDVWQRLVLAGQEQLMAAPPESTRDQGTVYEQLVAADLIRQSRGRFALYRPGMDIAGRDLLVQLVDTWRTISLQIKGTTMIVRGTRIQCLVKRWTFRPSEDFWLAFYFFDVERGSFGKYCWLVPSLDFAALTADQHFPRSINFQVTIEGEDNRWRKFRHEIDSQAVVLHKALLSLTR
;
A
#
# COMPACT_ATOMS: atom_id res chain seq x y z
N MET A 1 -4.22 -42.99 7.62
CA MET A 1 -4.83 -42.31 6.45
C MET A 1 -3.90 -41.15 6.09
N ALA A 2 -2.89 -41.42 5.26
CA ALA A 2 -1.92 -40.42 4.84
C ALA A 2 -2.59 -39.54 3.77
N LEU A 3 -2.74 -38.25 4.04
CA LEU A 3 -3.19 -37.28 3.05
C LEU A 3 -2.14 -37.22 1.95
N ASP A 4 -2.58 -37.52 0.73
CA ASP A 4 -1.80 -37.49 -0.51
C ASP A 4 -1.43 -36.03 -0.82
N LEU A 5 -0.38 -35.54 -0.13
CA LEU A 5 0.15 -34.17 -0.23
C LEU A 5 0.85 -33.91 -1.58
N GLU A 6 1.02 -34.92 -2.44
CA GLU A 6 1.70 -34.80 -3.73
C GLU A 6 0.88 -34.10 -4.82
N ARG A 7 -0.41 -33.81 -4.57
CA ARG A 7 -1.30 -33.14 -5.54
C ARG A 7 -1.60 -31.67 -5.24
N PHE A 8 -0.97 -31.07 -4.23
CA PHE A 8 -1.04 -29.63 -4.04
C PHE A 8 -0.09 -28.95 -5.04
N HIS A 9 -0.53 -28.84 -6.30
CA HIS A 9 0.04 -27.85 -7.19
C HIS A 9 -0.31 -26.48 -6.60
N GLY A 10 0.71 -25.71 -6.20
CA GLY A 10 0.52 -24.34 -5.76
C GLY A 10 -0.27 -23.53 -6.79
N PRO A 11 -0.88 -22.39 -6.39
CA PRO A 11 -1.62 -21.56 -7.33
C PRO A 11 -0.76 -21.21 -8.54
N ASP A 12 -1.35 -21.25 -9.74
CA ASP A 12 -0.68 -20.87 -11.01
C ASP A 12 0.10 -19.55 -10.80
N PRO A 13 1.39 -19.50 -11.15
CA PRO A 13 2.21 -18.28 -11.05
C PRO A 13 1.54 -17.04 -11.64
N ASN A 14 0.75 -17.20 -12.71
CA ASN A 14 0.01 -16.08 -13.29
C ASN A 14 -1.12 -15.57 -12.37
N THR A 15 -1.75 -16.45 -11.60
CA THR A 15 -2.78 -16.09 -10.61
C THR A 15 -2.17 -15.33 -9.43
N VAL A 16 -1.00 -15.77 -8.94
CA VAL A 16 -0.27 -15.07 -7.88
C VAL A 16 0.16 -13.68 -8.35
N LEU A 17 0.76 -13.58 -9.53
CA LEU A 17 1.16 -12.29 -10.10
C LEU A 17 -0.03 -11.34 -10.34
N ARG A 18 -1.20 -11.86 -10.73
CA ARG A 18 -2.43 -11.04 -10.85
C ARG A 18 -2.90 -10.54 -9.49
N ALA A 19 -2.92 -11.39 -8.47
CA ALA A 19 -3.31 -11.01 -7.12
C ALA A 19 -2.37 -9.96 -6.52
N GLU A 20 -1.05 -10.13 -6.71
CA GLU A 20 -0.05 -9.13 -6.29
C GLU A 20 -0.24 -7.80 -7.00
N ARG A 21 -0.46 -7.78 -8.32
CA ARG A 21 -0.72 -6.54 -9.07
C ARG A 21 -1.99 -5.84 -8.61
N ALA A 22 -3.07 -6.59 -8.39
CA ALA A 22 -4.30 -6.04 -7.86
C ALA A 22 -4.09 -5.44 -6.46
N PHE A 23 -3.35 -6.15 -5.58
CA PHE A 23 -2.98 -5.63 -4.27
C PHE A 23 -2.18 -4.33 -4.36
N LEU A 24 -1.13 -4.28 -5.20
CA LEU A 24 -0.31 -3.09 -5.39
C LEU A 24 -1.12 -1.90 -5.90
N ALA A 25 -2.00 -2.12 -6.88
CA ALA A 25 -2.84 -1.05 -7.42
C ALA A 25 -3.80 -0.48 -6.39
N VAL A 26 -4.43 -1.32 -5.57
CA VAL A 26 -5.33 -0.86 -4.51
C VAL A 26 -4.59 -0.04 -3.45
N ASN A 27 -3.41 -0.49 -3.01
CA ASN A 27 -2.61 0.26 -2.03
C ASN A 27 -2.06 1.59 -2.61
N GLU A 28 -1.77 1.64 -3.90
CA GLU A 28 -1.39 2.89 -4.56
C GLU A 28 -2.57 3.86 -4.64
N VAL A 29 -3.80 3.37 -4.88
CA VAL A 29 -5.02 4.17 -4.77
C VAL A 29 -5.23 4.68 -3.34
N ASP A 30 -4.99 3.86 -2.31
CA ASP A 30 -5.02 4.29 -0.91
C ASP A 30 -4.05 5.46 -0.68
N ARG A 31 -2.80 5.36 -1.17
CA ARG A 31 -1.81 6.45 -1.10
C ARG A 31 -2.36 7.74 -1.70
N ILE A 32 -2.84 7.65 -2.94
CA ILE A 32 -3.32 8.79 -3.72
C ILE A 32 -4.50 9.47 -3.01
N ILE A 33 -5.45 8.69 -2.51
CA ILE A 33 -6.65 9.21 -1.85
C ILE A 33 -6.31 9.86 -0.51
N VAL A 34 -5.52 9.18 0.33
CA VAL A 34 -5.14 9.68 1.65
C VAL A 34 -4.33 10.96 1.49
N THR A 35 -3.29 10.97 0.65
CA THR A 35 -2.49 12.19 0.45
C THR A 35 -3.32 13.30 -0.19
N GLY A 36 -4.06 13.02 -1.26
CA GLY A 36 -4.83 14.03 -1.99
C GLY A 36 -5.92 14.69 -1.14
N SER A 37 -6.55 13.94 -0.23
CA SER A 37 -7.54 14.47 0.72
C SER A 37 -6.93 15.14 1.96
N GLY A 38 -5.59 15.25 2.05
CA GLY A 38 -4.91 15.77 3.23
C GLY A 38 -5.09 14.90 4.48
N GLY A 39 -5.24 13.58 4.29
CA GLY A 39 -5.48 12.60 5.34
C GLY A 39 -6.95 12.43 5.72
N ASN A 40 -7.89 13.15 5.10
CA ASN A 40 -9.29 13.11 5.50
C ASN A 40 -10.05 11.88 5.02
N LEU A 41 -9.71 11.27 3.87
CA LEU A 41 -10.39 10.03 3.43
C LEU A 41 -9.67 8.81 4.00
N HIS A 42 -10.27 8.17 4.99
CA HIS A 42 -9.69 7.01 5.68
C HIS A 42 -10.08 5.71 4.98
N PRO A 43 -9.12 4.85 4.59
CA PRO A 43 -9.39 3.55 4.00
C PRO A 43 -9.78 2.51 5.06
N PHE A 44 -10.82 1.73 4.75
CA PHE A 44 -11.23 0.53 5.47
C PHE A 44 -10.99 -0.68 4.59
N LEU A 45 -10.32 -1.68 5.16
CA LEU A 45 -10.01 -2.94 4.48
C LEU A 45 -11.14 -3.93 4.73
N PRO A 46 -11.68 -4.56 3.68
CA PRO A 46 -12.64 -5.63 3.87
C PRO A 46 -11.95 -6.81 4.59
N LEU A 47 -12.60 -7.35 5.62
CA LEU A 47 -12.12 -8.58 6.28
C LEU A 47 -12.29 -9.81 5.38
N ASP A 48 -13.25 -9.74 4.47
CA ASP A 48 -13.49 -10.72 3.43
C ASP A 48 -13.75 -9.96 2.12
N PRO A 49 -12.98 -10.19 1.04
CA PRO A 49 -13.18 -9.57 -0.26
C PRO A 49 -14.44 -10.12 -0.95
N PHE A 50 -15.60 -10.03 -0.29
CA PHE A 50 -16.88 -10.32 -0.88
C PHE A 50 -17.29 -9.19 -1.84
N HIS A 51 -17.93 -9.58 -2.94
CA HIS A 51 -18.62 -8.67 -3.85
C HIS A 51 -17.73 -7.65 -4.60
N GLY A 52 -16.45 -7.98 -4.85
CA GLY A 52 -15.58 -7.17 -5.70
C GLY A 52 -15.26 -5.78 -5.13
N VAL A 53 -15.56 -5.52 -3.86
CA VAL A 53 -15.17 -4.29 -3.16
C VAL A 53 -13.77 -4.45 -2.64
N HIS A 54 -12.88 -3.54 -3.00
CA HIS A 54 -11.49 -3.57 -2.55
C HIS A 54 -11.26 -2.71 -1.31
N ARG A 55 -11.98 -1.58 -1.22
CA ARG A 55 -11.89 -0.61 -0.13
C ARG A 55 -13.22 0.04 0.15
N ALA A 56 -13.40 0.50 1.38
CA ALA A 56 -14.38 1.53 1.69
C ALA A 56 -13.63 2.76 2.21
N TYR A 57 -14.03 3.97 1.81
CA TYR A 57 -13.45 5.22 2.28
C TYR A 57 -14.52 6.02 3.00
N ALA A 58 -14.21 6.50 4.21
CA ALA A 58 -15.06 7.44 4.92
C ALA A 58 -14.29 8.70 5.26
N TRP A 59 -14.94 9.86 5.11
CA TRP A 59 -14.36 11.12 5.53
C TRP A 59 -14.18 11.10 7.04
N GLN A 60 -12.94 11.22 7.49
CA GLN A 60 -12.53 11.26 8.89
C GLN A 60 -12.96 10.00 9.68
N GLY A 61 -13.18 8.89 8.97
CA GLY A 61 -13.67 7.63 9.55
C GLY A 61 -15.14 7.66 10.00
N VAL A 62 -15.89 8.72 9.69
CA VAL A 62 -17.28 8.92 10.12
C VAL A 62 -18.24 9.09 8.95
N GLY A 63 -19.50 8.75 9.19
CA GLY A 63 -20.57 8.86 8.20
C GLY A 63 -20.57 7.73 7.17
N PRO A 64 -21.39 7.88 6.11
CA PRO A 64 -21.52 6.84 5.11
C PRO A 64 -20.26 6.70 4.24
N PRO A 65 -19.75 5.48 4.03
CA PRO A 65 -18.57 5.26 3.20
C PRO A 65 -18.89 5.32 1.70
N GLN A 66 -17.87 5.66 0.90
CA GLN A 66 -17.77 5.28 -0.50
C GLN A 66 -17.08 3.93 -0.63
N PHE A 67 -17.72 2.99 -1.32
CA PHE A 67 -17.10 1.72 -1.67
C PHE A 67 -16.34 1.87 -2.97
N VAL A 68 -15.18 1.23 -3.08
CA VAL A 68 -14.30 1.35 -4.23
C VAL A 68 -13.85 -0.02 -4.71
N GLN A 69 -14.00 -0.22 -6.01
CA GLN A 69 -13.38 -1.30 -6.77
C GLN A 69 -12.33 -0.71 -7.69
N VAL A 70 -11.11 -1.25 -7.64
CA VAL A 70 -9.97 -0.79 -8.45
C VAL A 70 -9.57 -1.88 -9.43
N ASN A 71 -9.36 -1.53 -10.68
CA ASN A 71 -8.74 -2.42 -11.65
C ASN A 71 -7.63 -1.67 -12.39
N CYS A 72 -6.52 -2.34 -12.62
CA CYS A 72 -5.35 -1.76 -13.26
C CYS A 72 -4.92 -2.59 -14.46
N THR A 73 -4.37 -1.91 -15.47
CA THR A 73 -3.77 -2.56 -16.63
C THR A 73 -2.44 -1.90 -16.96
N ALA A 74 -1.47 -2.71 -17.39
CA ALA A 74 -0.26 -2.23 -18.06
C ALA A 74 -0.34 -2.45 -19.58
N ALA A 75 -1.40 -3.10 -20.08
CA ALA A 75 -1.53 -3.50 -21.46
C ALA A 75 -2.01 -2.31 -22.31
N ARG A 76 -1.10 -1.81 -23.15
CA ARG A 76 -1.38 -0.76 -24.13
C ARG A 76 -1.62 -1.38 -25.50
N HIS A 77 -2.71 -1.00 -26.15
CA HIS A 77 -3.04 -1.38 -27.52
C HIS A 77 -2.17 -0.59 -28.52
N ALA A 78 -2.05 -1.09 -29.75
CA ALA A 78 -1.21 -0.49 -30.79
C ALA A 78 -1.60 0.97 -31.12
N ASP A 79 -2.87 1.32 -30.98
CA ASP A 79 -3.41 2.67 -31.18
C ASP A 79 -3.27 3.58 -29.94
N GLY A 80 -2.63 3.07 -28.88
CA GLY A 80 -2.34 3.79 -27.66
C GLY A 80 -3.44 3.77 -26.60
N ARG A 81 -4.57 3.08 -26.83
CA ARG A 81 -5.61 2.86 -25.83
C ARG A 81 -5.23 1.79 -24.82
N TYR A 82 -5.93 1.77 -23.70
CA TYR A 82 -5.79 0.76 -22.64
C TYR A 82 -7.12 0.04 -22.44
N GLY A 83 -7.06 -1.27 -22.19
CA GLY A 83 -8.22 -2.13 -21.99
C GLY A 83 -8.27 -2.72 -20.59
N TRP A 84 -9.48 -2.77 -20.01
CA TRP A 84 -9.74 -3.37 -18.71
C TRP A 84 -10.98 -4.26 -18.76
N THR A 85 -10.95 -5.33 -17.97
CA THR A 85 -12.03 -6.32 -17.88
C THR A 85 -12.43 -6.58 -16.43
N TRP A 86 -13.73 -6.71 -16.19
CA TRP A 86 -14.29 -7.14 -14.91
C TRP A 86 -15.30 -8.26 -15.14
N PRO A 87 -15.27 -9.35 -14.36
CA PRO A 87 -16.36 -10.31 -14.35
C PRO A 87 -17.69 -9.62 -14.00
N VAL A 88 -18.77 -9.92 -14.72
CA VAL A 88 -20.08 -9.28 -14.47
C VAL A 88 -20.55 -9.48 -13.03
N GLY A 89 -20.25 -10.64 -12.44
CA GLY A 89 -20.59 -10.97 -11.05
C GLY A 89 -19.80 -10.20 -9.98
N GLN A 90 -18.79 -9.41 -10.36
CA GLN A 90 -17.95 -8.63 -9.44
C GLN A 90 -18.23 -7.12 -9.48
N VAL A 91 -19.10 -6.65 -10.37
CA VAL A 91 -19.47 -5.23 -10.45
C VAL A 91 -20.94 -5.07 -10.09
N HIS A 92 -21.19 -4.97 -8.78
CA HIS A 92 -22.55 -4.79 -8.27
C HIS A 92 -23.06 -3.37 -8.50
N SER A 93 -24.37 -3.21 -8.52
CA SER A 93 -25.04 -1.98 -8.94
C SER A 93 -25.78 -1.32 -7.80
N TYR A 94 -25.09 -1.12 -6.67
CA TYR A 94 -25.65 -0.37 -5.56
C TYR A 94 -25.01 1.01 -5.47
N ASP A 95 -25.76 1.95 -4.89
CA ASP A 95 -25.33 3.33 -4.74
C ASP A 95 -24.06 3.42 -3.89
N ARG A 96 -23.18 4.36 -4.22
CA ARG A 96 -21.88 4.59 -3.57
C ARG A 96 -20.79 3.54 -3.83
N LEU A 97 -20.99 2.59 -4.75
CA LEU A 97 -19.86 1.86 -5.33
C LEU A 97 -19.25 2.68 -6.47
N THR A 98 -17.97 2.97 -6.34
CA THR A 98 -17.14 3.65 -7.35
C THR A 98 -16.17 2.65 -7.98
N VAL A 99 -16.11 2.64 -9.31
CA VAL A 99 -15.17 1.82 -10.08
C VAL A 99 -14.05 2.73 -10.58
N ILE A 100 -12.81 2.35 -10.28
CA ILE A 100 -11.60 3.04 -10.72
C ILE A 100 -10.86 2.14 -11.70
N ALA A 101 -10.67 2.63 -12.93
CA ALA A 101 -9.78 2.03 -13.91
C ALA A 101 -8.50 2.86 -13.97
N ALA A 102 -7.37 2.25 -13.65
CA ALA A 102 -6.06 2.93 -13.62
C ALA A 102 -5.06 2.25 -14.55
N ILE A 103 -4.08 3.02 -15.02
CA ILE A 103 -2.97 2.47 -15.78
C ILE A 103 -1.82 2.22 -14.81
N SER A 104 -1.20 1.05 -14.88
CA SER A 104 0.03 0.74 -14.16
C SER A 104 1.21 0.80 -15.10
N ASP A 105 2.28 1.47 -14.70
CA ASP A 105 3.56 1.40 -15.41
C ASP A 105 4.17 -0.01 -15.26
N PRO A 106 4.44 -0.73 -16.37
CA PRO A 106 4.95 -2.11 -16.30
C PRO A 106 6.33 -2.23 -15.64
N LEU A 107 7.13 -1.17 -15.63
CA LEU A 107 8.50 -1.21 -15.09
C LEU A 107 8.52 -0.94 -13.58
N SER A 108 7.89 0.16 -13.17
CA SER A 108 7.85 0.58 -11.77
C SER A 108 6.69 -0.02 -11.00
N GLY A 109 5.67 -0.61 -11.64
CA GLY A 109 4.46 -1.11 -10.97
C GLY A 109 3.61 -0.03 -10.29
N ARG A 110 3.94 1.26 -10.44
CA ARG A 110 3.16 2.39 -9.93
C ARG A 110 2.00 2.71 -10.87
N LEU A 111 0.97 3.36 -10.33
CA LEU A 111 -0.09 3.92 -11.17
C LEU A 111 0.40 5.18 -11.87
N GLN A 112 -0.07 5.40 -13.10
CA GLN A 112 0.25 6.58 -13.91
C GLN A 112 -1.01 7.29 -14.39
N ASP A 113 -0.87 8.59 -14.65
CA ASP A 113 -1.95 9.38 -15.20
C ASP A 113 -2.30 8.96 -16.64
N PRO A 114 -3.59 9.05 -17.02
CA PRO A 114 -4.75 9.37 -16.18
C PRO A 114 -5.40 8.10 -15.60
N ALA A 115 -6.38 8.31 -14.71
CA ALA A 115 -7.33 7.28 -14.29
C ALA A 115 -8.76 7.62 -14.76
N TRP A 116 -9.65 6.63 -14.72
CA TRP A 116 -11.08 6.81 -14.99
C TRP A 116 -11.89 6.40 -13.78
N VAL A 117 -12.81 7.27 -13.38
CA VAL A 117 -13.64 7.09 -12.18
C VAL A 117 -15.12 7.11 -12.56
N PHE A 118 -15.83 6.06 -12.18
CA PHE A 118 -17.25 5.87 -12.50
C PHE A 118 -18.03 5.52 -11.24
N SER A 119 -19.28 5.97 -11.13
CA SER A 119 -20.22 5.26 -10.28
C SER A 119 -20.55 3.90 -10.91
N ALA A 120 -20.77 2.86 -10.11
CA ALA A 120 -21.07 1.53 -10.62
C ALA A 120 -22.30 1.49 -11.56
N PRO A 121 -23.42 2.20 -11.30
CA PRO A 121 -24.52 2.28 -12.26
C PRO A 121 -24.10 2.90 -13.59
N MET A 122 -23.27 3.94 -13.57
CA MET A 122 -22.74 4.57 -14.78
C MET A 122 -21.81 3.63 -15.53
N PHE A 123 -20.91 2.95 -14.82
CA PHE A 123 -20.00 1.98 -15.40
C PHE A 123 -20.76 0.86 -16.11
N ARG A 124 -21.73 0.21 -15.45
CA ARG A 124 -22.52 -0.87 -16.06
C ARG A 124 -23.29 -0.43 -17.31
N ARG A 125 -23.69 0.84 -17.37
CA ARG A 125 -24.36 1.43 -18.55
C ARG A 125 -23.39 1.71 -19.69
N LEU A 126 -22.14 2.04 -19.40
CA LEU A 126 -21.15 2.45 -20.41
C LEU A 126 -20.24 1.31 -20.86
N ALA A 127 -19.93 0.35 -19.98
CA ALA A 127 -19.06 -0.75 -20.32
C ALA A 127 -19.66 -1.61 -21.42
N TYR A 128 -18.80 -2.14 -22.29
CA TYR A 128 -19.19 -3.15 -23.25
C TYR A 128 -19.40 -4.47 -22.50
N LEU A 129 -20.39 -5.24 -22.92
CA LEU A 129 -20.52 -6.63 -22.50
C LEU A 129 -19.80 -7.50 -23.53
N SER A 130 -18.90 -8.36 -23.05
CA SER A 130 -18.26 -9.38 -23.87
C SER A 130 -18.20 -10.70 -23.08
N ARG A 131 -17.78 -11.76 -23.76
CA ARG A 131 -17.59 -13.08 -23.15
C ARG A 131 -16.09 -13.34 -23.03
N GLY A 132 -15.63 -13.67 -21.84
CA GLY A 132 -14.24 -14.03 -21.55
C GLY A 132 -13.83 -15.32 -22.24
N GLN A 133 -12.52 -15.59 -22.26
CA GLN A 133 -11.98 -16.85 -22.82
C GLN A 133 -12.43 -18.08 -22.03
N ASP A 134 -12.75 -17.90 -20.75
CA ASP A 134 -13.33 -18.88 -19.85
C ASP A 134 -14.85 -19.08 -20.06
N GLY A 135 -15.45 -18.35 -20.98
CA GLY A 135 -16.89 -18.44 -21.29
C GLY A 135 -17.79 -17.65 -20.34
N HIS A 136 -17.24 -16.91 -19.38
CA HIS A 136 -18.01 -16.08 -18.46
C HIS A 136 -18.22 -14.66 -19.00
N ASP A 137 -19.37 -14.06 -18.68
CA ASP A 137 -19.66 -12.69 -19.08
C ASP A 137 -18.78 -11.69 -18.33
N GLN A 138 -18.24 -10.73 -19.07
CA GLN A 138 -17.37 -9.68 -18.54
C GLN A 138 -17.76 -8.31 -19.07
N TYR A 139 -17.65 -7.32 -18.20
CA TYR A 139 -17.59 -5.92 -18.58
C TYR A 139 -16.20 -5.61 -19.13
N TRP A 140 -16.17 -4.89 -20.25
CA TRP A 140 -14.94 -4.41 -20.88
C TRP A 140 -15.04 -2.90 -21.11
N ILE A 141 -13.98 -2.15 -20.82
CA ILE A 141 -13.80 -0.78 -21.30
C ILE A 141 -12.46 -0.66 -22.02
N GLU A 142 -12.43 0.24 -23.00
CA GLU A 142 -11.20 0.62 -23.69
C GLU A 142 -11.14 2.14 -23.82
N ALA A 143 -10.11 2.76 -23.25
CA ALA A 143 -10.03 4.21 -23.13
C ALA A 143 -8.66 4.76 -23.54
N SER A 144 -8.68 5.95 -24.11
CA SER A 144 -7.53 6.72 -24.56
C SER A 144 -7.11 7.72 -23.48
N PRO A 145 -5.83 7.71 -23.08
CA PRO A 145 -5.29 8.69 -22.14
C PRO A 145 -5.46 10.15 -22.59
N THR A 146 -5.47 10.40 -23.91
CA THR A 146 -5.51 11.76 -24.48
C THR A 146 -6.68 11.99 -25.44
N GLY A 147 -7.22 10.93 -26.04
CA GLY A 147 -8.31 11.02 -27.01
C GLY A 147 -9.65 11.47 -26.43
N HIS A 148 -10.57 11.84 -27.33
CA HIS A 148 -11.98 12.15 -27.03
C HIS A 148 -12.85 10.93 -27.32
N ASP A 149 -12.74 9.91 -26.47
CA ASP A 149 -13.61 8.73 -26.53
C ASP A 149 -14.81 8.85 -25.58
N ARG A 150 -15.67 7.82 -25.57
CA ARG A 150 -16.88 7.77 -24.73
C ARG A 150 -16.61 7.81 -23.22
N PHE A 151 -15.38 7.50 -22.79
CA PHE A 151 -14.95 7.47 -21.39
C PHE A 151 -14.21 8.74 -21.00
N ALA A 152 -13.85 9.62 -21.95
CA ALA A 152 -13.07 10.84 -21.70
C ALA A 152 -13.65 11.74 -20.60
N ARG A 153 -14.98 11.82 -20.46
CA ARG A 153 -15.64 12.61 -19.39
C ARG A 153 -15.44 12.07 -17.96
N HIS A 154 -15.04 10.80 -17.85
CA HIS A 154 -14.76 10.11 -16.59
C HIS A 154 -13.27 10.08 -16.28
N ARG A 155 -12.44 10.58 -17.21
CA ARG A 155 -11.00 10.70 -17.05
C ARG A 155 -10.67 11.79 -16.04
N THR A 156 -9.73 11.51 -15.16
CA THR A 156 -9.23 12.42 -14.14
C THR A 156 -7.74 12.19 -13.94
N THR A 157 -7.05 13.15 -13.33
CA THR A 157 -5.70 12.87 -12.84
C THR A 157 -5.80 11.97 -11.61
N LEU A 158 -4.78 11.16 -11.36
CA LEU A 158 -4.64 10.37 -10.14
C LEU A 158 -4.76 11.28 -8.92
N GLY A 159 -4.09 12.44 -8.93
CA GLY A 159 -4.13 13.43 -7.85
C GLY A 159 -5.52 13.97 -7.53
N ASP A 160 -6.47 13.91 -8.47
CA ASP A 160 -7.85 14.37 -8.30
C ASP A 160 -8.86 13.22 -8.07
N VAL A 161 -8.42 11.96 -8.03
CA VAL A 161 -9.31 10.80 -7.81
C VAL A 161 -10.09 10.95 -6.51
N TRP A 162 -9.45 11.47 -5.45
CA TRP A 162 -10.08 11.64 -4.14
C TRP A 162 -11.31 12.56 -4.20
N GLN A 163 -11.29 13.61 -5.03
CA GLN A 163 -12.41 14.55 -5.17
C GLN A 163 -13.68 13.86 -5.67
N ARG A 164 -13.53 12.77 -6.45
CA ARG A 164 -14.65 11.97 -6.96
C ARG A 164 -15.28 11.07 -5.90
N LEU A 165 -14.61 10.89 -4.76
CA LEU A 165 -15.09 10.08 -3.64
C LEU A 165 -15.71 10.92 -2.51
N VAL A 166 -15.52 12.23 -2.52
CA VAL A 166 -16.15 13.11 -1.55
C VAL A 166 -17.61 13.33 -1.94
N LEU A 167 -18.56 13.01 -1.06
CA LEU A 167 -19.95 13.35 -1.28
C LEU A 167 -20.15 14.85 -1.05
N ALA A 168 -20.92 15.50 -1.92
CA ALA A 168 -21.29 16.90 -1.75
C ALA A 168 -21.86 17.16 -0.33
N GLY A 169 -21.26 18.12 0.38
CA GLY A 169 -21.64 18.49 1.75
C GLY A 169 -20.90 17.75 2.87
N GLN A 170 -20.15 16.68 2.60
CA GLN A 170 -19.32 16.00 3.63
C GLN A 170 -18.15 16.88 4.12
N GLU A 171 -17.63 17.78 3.29
CA GLU A 171 -16.55 18.69 3.66
C GLU A 171 -16.97 19.72 4.73
N GLN A 172 -18.28 19.99 4.82
CA GLN A 172 -18.85 21.05 5.66
C GLN A 172 -19.44 20.52 6.97
N LEU A 173 -19.61 19.20 7.07
CA LEU A 173 -20.20 18.53 8.22
C LEU A 173 -19.07 17.84 8.98
N MET A 174 -18.90 18.26 10.23
CA MET A 174 -18.02 17.70 11.26
C MET A 174 -16.68 18.44 11.42
N ALA A 175 -16.42 18.87 12.65
CA ALA A 175 -15.11 19.37 13.05
C ALA A 175 -14.07 18.27 12.79
N ALA A 176 -12.89 18.66 12.28
CA ALA A 176 -11.79 17.72 12.08
C ALA A 176 -11.61 16.91 13.37
N PRO A 177 -11.69 15.56 13.33
CA PRO A 177 -11.32 14.77 14.48
C PRO A 177 -9.87 15.12 14.84
N PRO A 178 -9.49 15.01 16.12
CA PRO A 178 -8.09 15.17 16.50
C PRO A 178 -7.26 14.21 15.64
N GLU A 179 -6.26 14.76 14.95
CA GLU A 179 -5.38 14.03 14.04
C GLU A 179 -4.80 12.81 14.77
N SER A 180 -5.26 11.62 14.40
CA SER A 180 -4.87 10.39 15.07
C SER A 180 -3.57 9.90 14.42
N THR A 181 -2.47 10.01 15.15
CA THR A 181 -1.15 9.47 14.73
C THR A 181 -1.19 7.97 14.39
N ARG A 182 -2.23 7.23 14.81
CA ARG A 182 -2.45 5.82 14.46
C ARG A 182 -2.91 5.63 13.01
N ASP A 183 -3.72 6.53 12.48
CA ASP A 183 -4.29 6.39 11.13
C ASP A 183 -3.20 6.56 10.07
N GLN A 184 -2.25 7.49 10.30
CA GLN A 184 -1.06 7.63 9.46
C GLN A 184 -0.11 6.42 9.56
N GLY A 185 0.04 5.82 10.74
CA GLY A 185 0.89 4.64 10.95
C GLY A 185 0.46 3.45 10.09
N THR A 186 -0.84 3.18 10.04
CA THR A 186 -1.41 2.08 9.24
C THR A 186 -1.16 2.29 7.74
N VAL A 187 -1.24 3.52 7.26
CA VAL A 187 -0.93 3.87 5.86
C VAL A 187 0.55 3.60 5.57
N TYR A 188 1.47 4.03 6.45
CA TYR A 188 2.90 3.76 6.25
C TYR A 188 3.21 2.27 6.20
N GLU A 189 2.60 1.46 7.06
CA GLU A 189 2.74 0.00 7.05
C GLU A 189 2.34 -0.60 5.70
N GLN A 190 1.20 -0.17 5.15
CA GLN A 190 0.69 -0.63 3.86
C GLN A 190 1.61 -0.23 2.70
N LEU A 191 2.09 1.01 2.70
CA LEU A 191 3.00 1.50 1.66
C LEU A 191 4.34 0.78 1.68
N VAL A 192 4.89 0.51 2.87
CA VAL A 192 6.13 -0.28 3.02
C VAL A 192 5.92 -1.71 2.53
N ALA A 193 4.79 -2.35 2.87
CA ALA A 193 4.48 -3.68 2.36
C ALA A 193 4.38 -3.69 0.82
N ALA A 194 3.71 -2.69 0.22
CA ALA A 194 3.62 -2.55 -1.23
C ALA A 194 4.98 -2.31 -1.90
N ASP A 195 5.84 -1.45 -1.31
CA ASP A 195 7.20 -1.23 -1.79
C ASP A 195 8.02 -2.52 -1.75
N LEU A 196 7.94 -3.29 -0.66
CA LEU A 196 8.66 -4.55 -0.50
C LEU A 196 8.21 -5.62 -1.50
N ILE A 197 6.91 -5.79 -1.71
CA ILE A 197 6.39 -6.73 -2.74
C ILE A 197 6.99 -6.38 -4.10
N ARG A 198 6.87 -5.11 -4.49
CA ARG A 198 7.36 -4.61 -5.77
C ARG A 198 8.87 -4.77 -5.95
N GLN A 199 9.67 -4.39 -4.96
CA GLN A 199 11.13 -4.47 -5.04
C GLN A 199 11.65 -5.91 -4.92
N SER A 200 10.96 -6.78 -4.17
CA SER A 200 11.39 -8.15 -3.96
C SER A 200 11.27 -9.01 -5.22
N ARG A 201 10.38 -8.65 -6.16
CA ARG A 201 10.10 -9.41 -7.39
C ARG A 201 9.73 -10.87 -7.11
N GLY A 202 8.80 -11.07 -6.16
CA GLY A 202 8.29 -12.40 -5.78
C GLY A 202 9.20 -13.20 -4.83
N ARG A 203 10.30 -12.63 -4.34
CA ARG A 203 11.19 -13.32 -3.36
C ARG A 203 10.64 -13.30 -1.94
N PHE A 204 9.72 -12.40 -1.62
CA PHE A 204 9.18 -12.25 -0.26
C PHE A 204 7.71 -12.66 -0.21
N ALA A 205 7.36 -13.41 0.84
CA ALA A 205 6.00 -13.52 1.32
C ALA A 205 5.85 -12.59 2.54
N LEU A 206 4.85 -11.71 2.51
CA LEU A 206 4.62 -10.71 3.56
C LEU A 206 3.35 -11.05 4.35
N TYR A 207 3.42 -10.95 5.67
CA TYR A 207 2.29 -11.23 6.56
C TYR A 207 2.08 -10.07 7.52
N ARG A 208 0.84 -9.57 7.58
CA ARG A 208 0.42 -8.67 8.65
C ARG A 208 0.00 -9.54 9.85
N PRO A 209 0.43 -9.22 11.08
CA PRO A 209 -0.05 -9.95 12.24
C PRO A 209 -1.54 -9.69 12.44
N GLY A 210 -2.28 -10.73 12.82
CA GLY A 210 -3.73 -10.62 13.05
C GLY A 210 -4.12 -9.75 14.24
N MET A 211 -3.16 -9.47 15.14
CA MET A 211 -3.30 -8.54 16.27
C MET A 211 -2.01 -7.73 16.41
N ASP A 212 -2.06 -6.55 17.04
CA ASP A 212 -0.85 -5.81 17.40
C ASP A 212 -0.05 -6.61 18.45
N ILE A 213 1.05 -7.22 18.02
CA ILE A 213 1.86 -8.13 18.83
C ILE A 213 3.25 -7.53 18.98
N ALA A 214 3.56 -7.06 20.19
CA ALA A 214 4.89 -6.58 20.56
C ALA A 214 5.50 -5.59 19.54
N GLY A 215 4.66 -4.75 18.92
CA GLY A 215 5.09 -3.77 17.95
C GLY A 215 5.69 -4.34 16.67
N ARG A 216 5.38 -5.60 16.34
CA ARG A 216 5.66 -6.22 15.05
C ARG A 216 4.53 -5.79 14.11
N ASP A 217 4.87 -5.08 13.05
CA ASP A 217 3.92 -4.51 12.11
C ASP A 217 3.84 -5.36 10.82
N LEU A 218 4.94 -6.03 10.46
CA LEU A 218 5.04 -6.88 9.26
C LEU A 218 6.00 -8.06 9.50
N LEU A 219 5.67 -9.26 9.04
CA LEU A 219 6.58 -10.39 8.94
C LEU A 219 6.99 -10.59 7.49
N VAL A 220 8.30 -10.56 7.22
CA VAL A 220 8.89 -10.81 5.91
C VAL A 220 9.50 -12.21 5.92
N GLN A 221 9.00 -13.09 5.05
CA GLN A 221 9.56 -14.42 4.84
C GLN A 221 10.26 -14.48 3.48
N LEU A 222 11.44 -15.10 3.44
CA LEU A 222 12.02 -15.52 2.16
C LEU A 222 11.26 -16.75 1.66
N VAL A 223 10.60 -16.63 0.51
CA VAL A 223 9.72 -17.66 -0.07
C VAL A 223 10.40 -19.04 -0.08
N ASP A 224 9.63 -20.08 0.23
CA ASP A 224 10.06 -21.48 0.33
C ASP A 224 11.15 -21.76 1.38
N THR A 225 11.36 -20.85 2.34
CA THR A 225 12.29 -21.05 3.46
C THR A 225 11.64 -20.72 4.80
N TRP A 226 12.26 -21.19 5.89
CA TRP A 226 11.88 -20.82 7.26
C TRP A 226 12.37 -19.43 7.67
N ARG A 227 13.20 -18.77 6.84
CA ARG A 227 13.89 -17.53 7.20
C ARG A 227 12.90 -16.39 7.22
N THR A 228 12.74 -15.77 8.37
CA THR A 228 11.79 -14.68 8.58
C THR A 228 12.43 -13.53 9.35
N ILE A 229 12.06 -12.30 9.01
CA ILE A 229 12.35 -11.09 9.78
C ILE A 229 11.03 -10.40 10.09
N SER A 230 10.78 -10.11 11.36
CA SER A 230 9.73 -9.20 11.79
C SER A 230 10.21 -7.74 11.70
N LEU A 231 9.37 -6.87 11.17
CA LEU A 231 9.61 -5.44 11.05
C LEU A 231 8.67 -4.67 11.97
N GLN A 232 9.22 -3.70 12.70
CA GLN A 232 8.48 -2.59 13.27
C GLN A 232 8.64 -1.37 12.38
N ILE A 233 7.55 -0.87 11.83
CA ILE A 233 7.52 0.24 10.88
C ILE A 233 7.18 1.53 11.63
N LYS A 234 7.97 2.58 11.42
CA LYS A 234 7.77 3.90 12.02
C LYS A 234 8.01 4.98 10.96
N GLY A 235 6.92 5.56 10.46
CA GLY A 235 6.96 6.73 9.59
C GLY A 235 6.76 8.04 10.36
N THR A 236 7.28 9.14 9.83
CA THR A 236 6.99 10.49 10.30
C THR A 236 6.96 11.48 9.14
N THR A 237 6.06 12.46 9.21
CA THR A 237 6.03 13.65 8.34
C THR A 237 6.73 14.83 9.01
N MET A 238 7.04 14.73 10.30
CA MET A 238 7.53 15.84 11.10
C MET A 238 9.05 16.00 10.99
N ILE A 239 9.45 17.21 10.64
CA ILE A 239 10.82 17.71 10.74
C ILE A 239 10.91 18.55 12.02
N VAL A 240 11.73 18.12 12.97
CA VAL A 240 11.80 18.75 14.30
C VAL A 240 12.71 19.98 14.29
N ARG A 241 13.84 19.93 13.55
CA ARG A 241 14.78 21.06 13.35
C ARG A 241 15.60 20.87 12.06
N GLY A 242 15.51 21.82 11.12
CA GLY A 242 16.29 21.77 9.87
C GLY A 242 15.90 20.58 8.99
N THR A 243 16.74 19.55 8.92
CA THR A 243 16.48 18.30 8.18
C THR A 243 16.41 17.08 9.11
N ARG A 244 16.17 17.31 10.40
CA ARG A 244 16.12 16.26 11.43
C ARG A 244 14.72 15.72 11.63
N ILE A 245 14.57 14.41 11.52
CA ILE A 245 13.33 13.68 11.81
C ILE A 245 13.44 12.93 13.13
N GLN A 246 12.28 12.65 13.73
CA GLN A 246 12.18 11.88 14.97
C GLN A 246 11.06 10.85 14.88
N CYS A 247 11.39 9.61 15.28
CA CYS A 247 10.44 8.53 15.48
C CYS A 247 10.53 8.02 16.92
N LEU A 248 9.40 7.58 17.48
CA LEU A 248 9.31 7.05 18.83
C LEU A 248 9.04 5.54 18.80
N VAL A 249 9.86 4.78 19.51
CA VAL A 249 9.66 3.35 19.73
C VAL A 249 9.17 3.16 21.16
N LYS A 250 8.03 2.50 21.36
CA LYS A 250 7.46 2.26 22.69
C LYS A 250 8.22 1.16 23.41
N ARG A 251 8.69 1.43 24.64
CA ARG A 251 9.50 0.46 25.40
C ARG A 251 8.77 -0.83 25.73
N TRP A 252 7.48 -0.75 26.01
CA TRP A 252 6.69 -1.92 26.44
C TRP A 252 6.42 -2.90 25.29
N THR A 253 6.47 -2.44 24.03
CA THR A 253 6.37 -3.33 22.86
C THR A 253 7.74 -3.74 22.35
N PHE A 254 8.79 -2.97 22.60
CA PHE A 254 10.13 -3.26 22.11
C PHE A 254 10.81 -4.45 22.83
N ARG A 255 10.88 -5.59 22.14
CA ARG A 255 11.56 -6.81 22.59
C ARG A 255 12.62 -7.21 21.55
N PRO A 256 13.89 -6.80 21.72
CA PRO A 256 14.95 -7.12 20.77
C PRO A 256 15.16 -8.61 20.56
N SER A 257 15.38 -9.02 19.30
CA SER A 257 15.72 -10.38 18.90
C SER A 257 16.46 -10.37 17.56
N GLU A 258 17.15 -11.46 17.23
CA GLU A 258 17.95 -11.59 15.99
C GLU A 258 17.11 -11.45 14.71
N ASP A 259 15.85 -11.89 14.77
CA ASP A 259 14.87 -11.87 13.69
C ASP A 259 13.97 -10.61 13.70
N PHE A 260 14.27 -9.60 14.54
CA PHE A 260 13.45 -8.41 14.68
C PHE A 260 14.22 -7.14 14.29
N TRP A 261 13.65 -6.35 13.37
CA TRP A 261 14.25 -5.14 12.83
C TRP A 261 13.27 -3.96 12.94
N LEU A 262 13.81 -2.75 13.03
CA LEU A 262 13.06 -1.49 13.00
C LEU A 262 13.32 -0.79 11.67
N ALA A 263 12.24 -0.34 11.04
CA ALA A 263 12.26 0.34 9.76
C ALA A 263 11.70 1.75 9.94
N PHE A 264 12.57 2.75 9.78
CA PHE A 264 12.22 4.16 9.94
C PHE A 264 12.15 4.88 8.59
N TYR A 265 11.08 5.64 8.40
CA TYR A 265 10.78 6.33 7.15
C TYR A 265 10.42 7.79 7.40
N PHE A 266 10.82 8.66 6.47
CA PHE A 266 10.27 10.00 6.35
C PHE A 266 9.23 10.00 5.22
N PHE A 267 8.04 10.52 5.46
CA PHE A 267 7.01 10.69 4.44
C PHE A 267 6.95 12.16 4.03
N ASP A 268 7.27 12.43 2.77
CA ASP A 268 7.18 13.76 2.17
C ASP A 268 5.72 13.96 1.74
N VAL A 269 5.01 14.81 2.48
CA VAL A 269 3.58 15.09 2.25
C VAL A 269 3.37 15.79 0.92
N GLU A 270 4.27 16.70 0.54
CA GLU A 270 4.16 17.44 -0.73
C GLU A 270 4.31 16.51 -1.93
N ARG A 271 5.22 15.53 -1.82
CA ARG A 271 5.42 14.50 -2.86
C ARG A 271 4.48 13.30 -2.71
N GLY A 272 3.71 13.23 -1.63
CA GLY A 272 2.86 12.09 -1.30
C GLY A 272 3.59 10.75 -1.25
N SER A 273 4.88 10.72 -0.93
CA SER A 273 5.71 9.52 -1.04
C SER A 273 6.78 9.48 0.05
N PHE A 274 7.37 8.30 0.27
CA PHE A 274 8.52 8.20 1.15
C PHE A 274 9.71 9.00 0.59
N GLY A 275 10.46 9.60 1.50
CA GLY A 275 11.71 10.24 1.18
C GLY A 275 12.73 9.27 0.60
N LYS A 276 13.80 9.84 0.06
CA LYS A 276 14.86 9.11 -0.64
C LYS A 276 15.49 7.96 0.19
N TYR A 277 15.61 8.16 1.49
CA TYR A 277 16.26 7.21 2.39
C TYR A 277 15.29 6.58 3.39
N CYS A 278 15.59 5.33 3.77
CA CYS A 278 15.04 4.65 4.92
C CYS A 278 16.17 4.19 5.86
N TRP A 279 15.82 3.85 7.10
CA TRP A 279 16.76 3.24 8.04
C TRP A 279 16.26 1.87 8.47
N LEU A 280 17.01 0.82 8.16
CA LEU A 280 16.71 -0.55 8.53
C LEU A 280 17.70 -1.00 9.60
N VAL A 281 17.24 -1.01 10.85
CA VAL A 281 18.08 -1.21 12.04
C VAL A 281 17.73 -2.55 12.67
N PRO A 282 18.65 -3.52 12.75
CA PRO A 282 18.45 -4.71 13.58
C PRO A 282 18.11 -4.30 15.02
N SER A 283 17.15 -4.96 15.65
CA SER A 283 16.67 -4.54 16.97
C SER A 283 17.73 -4.64 18.06
N LEU A 284 18.66 -5.59 17.94
CA LEU A 284 19.81 -5.72 18.85
C LEU A 284 20.77 -4.53 18.72
N ASP A 285 21.08 -4.11 17.49
CA ASP A 285 21.86 -2.90 17.24
C ASP A 285 21.13 -1.65 17.77
N PHE A 286 19.81 -1.55 17.56
CA PHE A 286 19.03 -0.42 18.06
C PHE A 286 19.06 -0.34 19.58
N ALA A 287 18.92 -1.48 20.27
CA ALA A 287 19.00 -1.56 21.72
C ALA A 287 20.38 -1.13 22.23
N ALA A 288 21.46 -1.60 21.61
CA ALA A 288 22.83 -1.23 21.96
C ALA A 288 23.09 0.27 21.76
N LEU A 289 22.67 0.82 20.61
CA LEU A 289 22.91 2.22 20.24
C LEU A 289 22.03 3.22 20.99
N THR A 290 21.02 2.74 21.74
CA THR A 290 20.13 3.58 22.55
C THR A 290 20.16 3.22 24.04
N ALA A 291 21.15 2.44 24.48
CA ALA A 291 21.31 2.05 25.88
C ALA A 291 21.48 3.24 26.84
N ASP A 292 21.97 4.38 26.32
CA ASP A 292 22.12 5.66 27.01
C ASP A 292 20.80 6.40 27.25
N GLN A 293 19.72 6.01 26.57
CA GLN A 293 18.44 6.68 26.70
C GLN A 293 17.67 6.11 27.90
N HIS A 294 17.23 6.99 28.80
CA HIS A 294 16.51 6.62 30.03
C HIS A 294 15.05 7.09 30.06
N PHE A 295 14.49 7.54 28.93
CA PHE A 295 13.08 7.94 28.88
C PHE A 295 12.16 6.76 29.23
N PRO A 296 11.23 6.89 30.19
CA PRO A 296 10.52 5.74 30.77
C PRO A 296 9.54 5.06 29.81
N ARG A 297 9.01 5.79 28.82
CA ARG A 297 7.94 5.29 27.94
C ARG A 297 8.42 4.93 26.54
N SER A 298 9.48 5.57 26.06
CA SER A 298 9.91 5.45 24.67
C SER A 298 11.43 5.47 24.52
N ILE A 299 11.86 5.05 23.35
CA ILE A 299 13.20 5.20 22.84
C ILE A 299 13.10 6.11 21.61
N ASN A 300 13.93 7.14 21.57
CA ASN A 300 13.91 8.13 20.50
C ASN A 300 14.89 7.71 19.42
N PHE A 301 14.38 7.52 18.21
CA PHE A 301 15.18 7.50 17.00
C PHE A 301 15.21 8.90 16.41
N GLN A 302 16.41 9.43 16.16
CA GLN A 302 16.60 10.76 15.58
C GLN A 302 17.73 10.72 14.56
N VAL A 303 17.45 11.22 13.35
CA VAL A 303 18.40 11.29 12.23
C VAL A 303 18.23 12.58 11.47
N THR A 304 19.32 13.02 10.85
CA THR A 304 19.29 14.05 9.80
C THR A 304 19.15 13.33 8.46
N ILE A 305 18.16 13.69 7.65
CA ILE A 305 17.81 12.97 6.41
C ILE A 305 19.03 12.82 5.49
N GLU A 306 19.70 13.92 5.20
CA GLU A 306 20.87 13.97 4.29
C GLU A 306 22.21 13.95 5.03
N GLY A 307 22.21 13.96 6.37
CA GLY A 307 23.42 14.08 7.17
C GLY A 307 24.33 12.86 7.13
N GLU A 308 25.63 13.10 7.13
CA GLU A 308 26.72 12.11 7.03
C GLU A 308 27.24 11.65 8.41
N ASP A 309 26.96 12.39 9.49
CA ASP A 309 27.69 12.24 10.76
C ASP A 309 26.85 11.71 11.94
N ASN A 310 25.90 10.81 11.68
CA ASN A 310 25.08 10.23 12.76
C ASN A 310 25.30 8.71 12.94
N ARG A 311 25.12 8.25 14.18
CA ARG A 311 25.27 6.83 14.60
C ARG A 311 24.40 5.83 13.81
N TRP A 312 23.43 6.32 13.06
CA TRP A 312 22.50 5.51 12.27
C TRP A 312 22.92 5.36 10.81
N ARG A 313 24.01 6.01 10.37
CA ARG A 313 24.47 6.01 8.97
C ARG A 313 24.64 4.62 8.39
N LYS A 314 25.19 3.66 9.15
CA LYS A 314 25.39 2.28 8.68
C LYS A 314 24.10 1.53 8.32
N PHE A 315 22.96 2.03 8.81
CA PHE A 315 21.62 1.48 8.54
C PHE A 315 20.82 2.29 7.53
N ARG A 316 21.39 3.38 7.00
CA ARG A 316 20.72 4.23 6.02
C ARG A 316 20.83 3.58 4.65
N HIS A 317 19.70 3.44 3.98
CA HIS A 317 19.62 2.85 2.65
C HIS A 317 18.72 3.70 1.75
N GLU A 318 19.01 3.74 0.46
CA GLU A 318 18.06 4.22 -0.54
C GLU A 318 16.76 3.42 -0.41
N ILE A 319 15.62 4.10 -0.49
CA ILE A 319 14.30 3.48 -0.32
C ILE A 319 14.08 2.33 -1.33
N ASP A 320 14.64 2.44 -2.53
CA ASP A 320 14.54 1.42 -3.58
C ASP A 320 15.43 0.19 -3.34
N SER A 321 16.28 0.21 -2.32
CA SER A 321 17.18 -0.89 -1.96
C SER A 321 16.73 -1.67 -0.72
N GLN A 322 15.63 -1.30 -0.06
CA GLN A 322 15.21 -1.93 1.20
C GLN A 322 14.98 -3.44 1.05
N ALA A 323 14.39 -3.91 -0.05
CA ALA A 323 14.22 -5.34 -0.28
C ALA A 323 15.55 -6.08 -0.46
N VAL A 324 16.55 -5.47 -1.08
CA VAL A 324 17.89 -6.06 -1.22
C VAL A 324 18.57 -6.21 0.14
N VAL A 325 18.43 -5.22 1.01
CA VAL A 325 18.98 -5.24 2.37
C VAL A 325 18.33 -6.35 3.19
N LEU A 326 17.00 -6.42 3.20
CA LEU A 326 16.26 -7.47 3.91
C LEU A 326 16.56 -8.86 3.37
N HIS A 327 16.74 -9.01 2.06
CA HIS A 327 17.10 -10.29 1.46
C HIS A 327 18.46 -10.79 1.96
N LYS A 328 19.47 -9.91 2.03
CA LYS A 328 20.78 -10.24 2.60
C LYS A 328 20.66 -10.63 4.07
N ALA A 329 19.88 -9.89 4.85
CA ALA A 329 19.64 -10.18 6.26
C ALA A 329 18.95 -11.54 6.48
N LEU A 330 17.94 -11.86 5.69
CA LEU A 330 17.25 -13.15 5.72
C LEU A 330 18.21 -14.32 5.43
N LEU A 331 19.11 -14.14 4.46
CA LEU A 331 20.14 -15.13 4.13
C LEU A 331 21.20 -15.30 5.24
N SER A 332 21.45 -14.28 6.05
CA SER A 332 22.40 -14.35 7.17
C SER A 332 21.86 -15.02 8.43
N LEU A 333 20.55 -15.22 8.55
CA LEU A 333 19.97 -15.90 9.72
C LEU A 333 20.53 -17.33 9.84
N THR A 334 21.07 -17.67 11.00
CA THR A 334 21.46 -19.05 11.33
C THR A 334 20.37 -19.70 12.16
N ARG A 335 20.20 -21.02 12.04
CA ARG A 335 19.28 -21.78 12.89
C ARG A 335 19.82 -21.94 14.30
#